data_AF-A0A2N6VF03-F1
#
_entry.id   AF-A0A2N6VF03-F1
#
_cell.length_a   1.000
_cell.length_b   1.000
_cell.length_c   1.000
_cell.angle_alpha   90.00
_cell.angle_beta   90.00
_cell.angle_gamma   90.00
#
_symmetry.space_group_name_H-M   'P 1'
#
loop_
_entity.id
_entity.type
_entity.pdbx_description
1 polymer ?
#
loop_
_entity_poly.entity_id
_entity_poly.type
_entity_poly.pdbx_seq_one_letter_code
_entity_poly.pdbx_strand_id
1 'polypeptide(L)'
;VLTHTSGILLPWLAQARPGDHVDVYAVRREWALGDEVIEHILIADASALPAAATILHAIPEANRVHAWLHIPESDDSVLIPTHPGLQLHLRTGNGWTPTELCDE
;
A
#
# COMPACT_ATOMS: atom_id res chain seq x y z
N VAL A 1 9.75 -2.48 -4.35
CA VAL A 1 9.66 -1.06 -3.92
C VAL A 1 9.57 -0.22 -5.17
N LEU A 2 8.49 0.56 -5.29
CA LEU A 2 8.24 1.37 -6.49
C LEU A 2 9.39 2.35 -6.75
N THR A 3 10.17 2.09 -7.81
CA THR A 3 11.12 3.04 -8.39
C THR A 3 10.48 3.66 -9.63
N HIS A 4 10.23 4.96 -9.57
CA HIS A 4 9.76 5.76 -10.70
C HIS A 4 10.98 6.29 -11.46
N THR A 5 10.83 6.68 -12.73
CA THR A 5 11.96 7.11 -13.58
C THR A 5 12.45 8.53 -13.32
N SER A 6 11.80 9.26 -12.41
CA SER A 6 12.15 10.64 -12.06
C SER A 6 11.94 10.87 -10.57
N GLY A 7 12.48 11.96 -10.03
CA GLY A 7 12.31 12.33 -8.61
C GLY A 7 13.60 12.87 -8.01
N ILE A 8 13.47 13.89 -7.16
CA ILE A 8 14.62 14.54 -6.52
C ILE A 8 15.42 13.59 -5.62
N LEU A 9 14.76 12.55 -5.09
CA LEU A 9 15.37 11.54 -4.24
C LEU A 9 16.03 10.40 -5.02
N LEU A 10 15.81 10.29 -6.33
CA LEU A 10 16.26 9.15 -7.12
C LEU A 10 17.80 9.02 -7.18
N PRO A 11 18.58 10.11 -7.39
CA PRO A 11 20.03 10.03 -7.36
C PRO A 11 20.58 9.65 -5.97
N TRP A 12 19.90 10.04 -4.90
CA TRP A 12 20.26 9.66 -3.53
C TRP A 12 19.94 8.19 -3.30
N LEU A 13 18.74 7.72 -3.65
CA LEU A 13 18.32 6.33 -3.48
C LEU A 13 19.24 5.34 -4.21
N ALA A 14 19.71 5.71 -5.41
CA ALA A 14 20.65 4.89 -6.19
C ALA A 14 22.03 4.72 -5.53
N GLN A 15 22.38 5.57 -4.57
CA GLN A 15 23.68 5.59 -3.88
C GLN A 15 23.57 5.25 -2.39
N ALA A 16 22.34 5.17 -1.86
CA ALA A 16 22.07 4.95 -0.46
C ALA A 16 22.67 3.62 0.03
N ARG A 17 23.36 3.67 1.16
CA ARG A 17 24.04 2.53 1.77
C ARG A 17 23.97 2.57 3.29
N PRO A 18 24.20 1.43 3.98
CA PRO A 18 24.28 1.42 5.43
C PRO A 18 25.28 2.46 5.96
N GLY A 19 24.84 3.28 6.91
CA GLY A 19 25.63 4.39 7.48
C GLY A 19 25.28 5.78 6.91
N ASP A 20 24.53 5.87 5.81
CA ASP A 20 24.01 7.15 5.34
C ASP A 20 22.93 7.71 6.28
N HIS A 21 22.85 9.03 6.39
CA HIS A 21 21.91 9.71 7.27
C HIS A 21 20.64 10.14 6.53
N VAL A 22 19.49 10.02 7.20
CA VAL A 22 18.19 10.52 6.76
C VAL A 22 17.55 11.26 7.92
N ASP A 23 17.20 12.52 7.72
CA ASP A 23 16.41 13.28 8.69
C ASP A 23 14.92 13.08 8.40
N VAL A 24 14.19 12.57 9.39
CA VAL A 24 12.75 12.32 9.29
C VAL A 24 12.02 13.32 10.20
N TYR A 25 11.19 14.16 9.60
CA TYR A 25 10.41 15.16 10.32
C TYR A 25 8.91 14.83 10.30
N ALA A 26 8.23 15.16 11.39
CA ALA A 26 6.76 15.24 11.47
C ALA A 26 5.99 13.97 11.07
N VAL A 27 6.42 12.79 11.55
CA VAL A 27 5.62 11.56 11.41
C VAL A 27 4.33 11.71 12.20
N ARG A 28 3.18 11.70 11.50
CA ARG A 28 1.85 11.70 12.12
C ARG A 28 1.19 10.36 11.93
N ARG A 29 0.37 9.97 12.91
CA ARG A 29 -0.58 8.88 12.72
C ARG A 29 -1.77 9.44 11.94
N GLU A 30 -1.82 9.14 10.65
CA GLU A 30 -2.88 9.64 9.77
C GLU A 30 -4.12 8.75 9.74
N TRP A 31 -4.05 7.54 10.32
CA TRP A 31 -5.16 6.59 10.33
C TRP A 31 -5.37 5.90 11.69
N ALA A 32 -6.63 5.73 12.06
CA ALA A 32 -7.07 5.01 13.26
C ALA A 32 -8.37 4.25 12.97
N LEU A 33 -8.52 3.10 13.64
CA LEU A 33 -9.76 2.32 13.64
C LEU A 33 -10.81 3.01 14.50
N GLY A 34 -12.04 3.10 13.98
CA GLY A 34 -13.21 3.36 14.82
C GLY A 34 -13.66 2.06 15.50
N ASP A 35 -14.06 2.16 16.77
CA ASP A 35 -14.35 1.00 17.64
C ASP A 35 -15.46 0.08 17.10
N GLU A 36 -16.33 0.56 16.23
CA GLU A 36 -17.48 -0.18 15.69
C GLU A 36 -17.38 -0.45 14.18
N VAL A 37 -16.25 -0.15 13.55
CA VAL A 37 -16.06 -0.35 12.09
C VAL A 37 -15.57 -1.78 11.82
N ILE A 38 -16.48 -2.62 11.33
CA ILE A 38 -16.22 -4.05 11.07
C ILE A 38 -16.00 -4.38 9.58
N GLU A 39 -16.28 -3.44 8.68
CA GLU A 39 -16.14 -3.57 7.23
C GLU A 39 -15.20 -2.46 6.73
N HIS A 40 -14.17 -2.83 5.97
CA HIS A 40 -13.11 -1.92 5.54
C HIS A 40 -12.92 -2.01 4.02
N ILE A 41 -12.72 -0.86 3.38
CA ILE A 41 -12.31 -0.78 1.97
C ILE A 41 -10.94 -0.13 1.91
N LEU A 42 -10.00 -0.80 1.25
CA LEU A 42 -8.66 -0.28 0.98
C LEU A 42 -8.47 -0.17 -0.53
N ILE A 43 -8.07 1.01 -1.00
CA ILE A 43 -7.71 1.25 -2.39
C ILE A 43 -6.34 1.90 -2.37
N ALA A 44 -5.36 1.24 -3.00
CA ALA A 44 -3.99 1.73 -3.01
C ALA A 44 -3.26 1.33 -4.30
N ASP A 45 -2.44 2.23 -4.79
CA ASP A 45 -1.40 1.89 -5.77
C ASP A 45 -0.11 1.49 -5.06
N ALA A 46 0.93 1.23 -5.84
CA ALA A 46 2.22 0.80 -5.31
C ALA A 46 2.93 1.86 -4.45
N SER A 47 2.60 3.14 -4.58
CA SER A 47 3.13 4.18 -3.70
C SER A 47 2.50 4.13 -2.31
N ALA A 48 1.21 3.76 -2.23
CA ALA A 48 0.44 3.64 -0.99
C ALA A 48 0.50 2.23 -0.36
N LEU A 49 1.12 1.25 -1.04
CA LEU A 49 1.19 -0.14 -0.57
C LEU A 49 1.77 -0.30 0.85
N PRO A 50 2.84 0.41 1.27
CA PRO A 50 3.33 0.32 2.64
C PRO A 50 2.32 0.79 3.69
N ALA A 51 1.54 1.82 3.36
CA ALA A 51 0.48 2.31 4.24
C ALA A 51 -0.69 1.31 4.30
N ALA A 52 -1.11 0.77 3.15
CA ALA A 52 -2.14 -0.26 3.07
C ALA A 52 -1.77 -1.52 3.88
N ALA A 53 -0.50 -1.98 3.80
CA ALA A 53 0.00 -3.09 4.58
C ALA A 53 -0.08 -2.81 6.10
N THR A 54 0.31 -1.60 6.52
CA THR A 54 0.24 -1.19 7.93
C THR A 54 -1.21 -1.14 8.42
N ILE A 55 -2.13 -0.61 7.61
CA ILE A 55 -3.55 -0.55 7.93
C ILE A 55 -4.13 -1.97 8.03
N LEU A 56 -3.84 -2.84 7.06
CA LEU A 56 -4.32 -4.23 7.05
C LEU A 56 -3.83 -5.02 8.26
N HIS A 57 -2.60 -4.78 8.73
CA HIS A 57 -2.09 -5.36 9.96
C HIS A 57 -2.80 -4.87 11.24
N ALA A 58 -3.31 -3.64 11.23
CA ALA A 58 -3.99 -3.07 12.39
C ALA A 58 -5.47 -3.50 12.47
N ILE A 59 -6.08 -3.89 11.35
CA ILE A 59 -7.47 -4.35 11.31
C ILE A 59 -7.59 -5.67 12.10
N PRO A 60 -8.57 -5.80 13.01
CA PRO A 60 -8.84 -7.05 13.72
C PRO A 60 -9.17 -8.20 12.76
N GLU A 61 -8.67 -9.40 13.04
CA GLU A 61 -8.86 -10.58 12.18
C GLU A 61 -10.33 -10.94 11.90
N ALA A 62 -11.23 -10.59 12.83
CA ALA A 62 -12.67 -10.82 12.71
C ALA A 62 -13.37 -9.86 11.72
N ASN A 63 -12.71 -8.76 11.34
CA ASN A 63 -13.27 -7.75 10.45
C ASN A 63 -13.09 -8.13 8.99
N ARG A 64 -14.00 -7.66 8.13
CA ARG A 64 -13.95 -7.89 6.68
C ARG A 64 -13.19 -6.75 6.00
N VAL A 65 -12.33 -7.08 5.04
CA VAL A 65 -11.55 -6.10 4.28
C VAL A 65 -11.65 -6.41 2.79
N HIS A 66 -12.14 -5.45 2.01
CA HIS A 66 -12.09 -5.50 0.55
C HIS A 66 -10.95 -4.58 0.07
N ALA A 67 -9.94 -5.15 -0.59
CA ALA A 67 -8.76 -4.40 -0.99
C ALA A 67 -8.56 -4.42 -2.51
N TRP A 68 -8.54 -3.25 -3.14
CA TRP A 68 -8.12 -3.07 -4.53
C TRP A 68 -6.70 -2.50 -4.53
N LEU A 69 -5.73 -3.37 -4.82
CA LEU A 69 -4.32 -3.02 -4.79
C LEU A 69 -3.76 -3.07 -6.21
N HIS A 70 -3.11 -2.00 -6.66
CA HIS A 70 -2.38 -1.97 -7.92
C HIS A 70 -0.88 -1.98 -7.66
N ILE A 71 -0.18 -2.93 -8.27
CA ILE A 71 1.29 -3.02 -8.27
C ILE A 71 1.83 -3.07 -9.70
N PRO A 72 2.90 -2.33 -10.04
CA PRO A 72 3.46 -2.36 -11.38
C PRO A 72 4.17 -3.70 -11.67
N GLU A 73 4.79 -4.31 -10.66
CA GLU A 73 5.57 -5.56 -10.77
C GLU A 73 5.07 -6.60 -9.77
N SER A 74 5.10 -7.89 -10.14
CA SER A 74 4.56 -8.99 -9.32
C SER A 74 5.28 -9.17 -7.99
N ASP A 75 6.57 -8.85 -7.93
CA ASP A 75 7.42 -9.08 -6.74
C ASP A 75 7.02 -8.19 -5.56
N ASP A 76 6.35 -7.06 -5.82
CA ASP A 76 5.82 -6.17 -4.78
C ASP A 76 4.65 -6.79 -4.00
N SER A 77 4.05 -7.88 -4.49
CA SER A 77 2.99 -8.61 -3.76
C SER A 77 3.45 -9.17 -2.41
N VAL A 78 4.76 -9.36 -2.22
CA VAL A 78 5.36 -9.77 -0.95
C VAL A 78 5.08 -8.78 0.20
N LEU A 79 4.77 -7.52 -0.13
CA LEU A 79 4.45 -6.48 0.84
C LEU A 79 3.00 -6.54 1.33
N ILE A 80 2.14 -7.37 0.73
CA ILE A 80 0.74 -7.52 1.13
C ILE A 80 0.65 -8.59 2.24
N PRO A 81 0.32 -8.22 3.49
CA PRO A 81 0.22 -9.20 4.55
C PRO A 81 -1.03 -10.06 4.40
N THR A 82 -0.98 -11.27 4.95
CA THR A 82 -2.16 -12.13 5.06
C THR A 82 -3.11 -11.60 6.13
N HIS A 83 -4.42 -11.63 5.87
CA HIS A 83 -5.44 -11.31 6.86
C HIS A 83 -6.66 -12.22 6.63
N PRO A 84 -7.25 -12.86 7.66
CA PRO A 84 -8.31 -13.87 7.48
C PRO A 84 -9.57 -13.33 6.80
N GLY A 85 -9.95 -12.09 7.08
CA GLY A 85 -11.09 -11.41 6.46
C GLY A 85 -10.79 -10.67 5.16
N LEU A 86 -9.61 -10.86 4.55
CA LEU A 86 -9.20 -10.13 3.34
C LEU A 86 -9.79 -10.77 2.08
N GLN A 87 -10.53 -9.97 1.32
CA GLN A 87 -10.82 -10.19 -0.09
C GLN A 87 -9.94 -9.27 -0.93
N LEU A 88 -8.96 -9.84 -1.64
CA LEU A 88 -7.97 -9.10 -2.42
C LEU A 88 -8.33 -9.08 -3.91
N HIS A 89 -8.41 -7.87 -4.46
CA HIS A 89 -8.50 -7.57 -5.88
C HIS A 89 -7.15 -6.96 -6.30
N LEU A 90 -6.24 -7.81 -6.80
CA LEU A 90 -4.89 -7.39 -7.17
C LEU A 90 -4.81 -7.11 -8.68
N ARG A 91 -4.30 -5.93 -9.05
CA ARG A 91 -3.92 -5.60 -10.43
C ARG A 91 -2.41 -5.50 -10.54
N THR A 92 -1.84 -6.22 -11.51
CA THR A 92 -0.42 -6.13 -11.87
C THR A 92 -0.23 -5.41 -13.20
N GLY A 93 0.87 -4.68 -13.37
CA GLY A 93 1.20 -3.99 -14.62
C GLY A 93 0.51 -2.64 -14.73
N ASN A 94 -0.38 -2.46 -15.70
CA ASN A 94 -1.11 -1.20 -15.85
C ASN A 94 -2.20 -1.08 -14.79
N GLY A 95 -2.38 0.14 -14.27
CA GLY A 95 -3.48 0.45 -13.34
C GLY A 95 -4.83 0.33 -14.02
N TRP A 96 -5.89 0.21 -13.22
CA TRP A 96 -7.26 0.23 -13.74
C TRP A 96 -7.55 1.55 -14.45
N THR A 97 -8.26 1.46 -15.56
CA THR A 97 -8.91 2.61 -16.18
C THR A 97 -10.20 2.97 -15.42
N PRO A 98 -10.68 4.22 -15.53
CA PRO A 98 -11.95 4.61 -14.91
C PRO A 98 -13.14 3.74 -15.35
N THR A 99 -13.16 3.29 -16.61
CA THR A 99 -14.24 2.43 -17.12
C THR A 99 -14.23 1.05 -16.45
N GLU A 100 -13.05 0.44 -16.30
CA GLU A 100 -12.92 -0.87 -15.64
C GLU A 100 -13.33 -0.84 -14.17
N LEU A 101 -13.16 0.30 -13.48
CA LEU A 101 -13.61 0.45 -12.08
C LEU A 101 -15.12 0.61 -11.94
N CYS A 102 -15.83 1.04 -12.98
CA CYS A 102 -17.29 1.18 -12.93
C CYS A 102 -18.04 -0.15 -13.13
N ASP A 103 -17.35 -1.18 -13.65
CA ASP A 103 -17.92 -2.48 -13.98
C ASP A 103 -17.64 -3.57 -12.92
N GLU A 104 -16.86 -3.23 -11.88
CA GLU A 104 -16.58 -4.08 -10.69
C GLU A 104 -17.58 -3.82 -9.55
#